data_AF-B6YSZ1-F1
#
_entry.id   AF-B6YSZ1-F1
#
_cell.length_a   1.000
_cell.length_b   1.000
_cell.length_c   1.000
_cell.angle_alpha   90.00
_cell.angle_beta   90.00
_cell.angle_gamma   90.00
#
_symmetry.space_group_name_H-M   'P 1'
#
loop_
_entity.id
_entity.type
_entity.pdbx_description
1 polymer ?
#
loop_
_entity_poly.entity_id
_entity_poly.type
_entity_poly.pdbx_seq_one_letter_code
_entity_poly.pdbx_strand_id
1 'polypeptide(L)' 'MKAVILAGKGTRLLPLTVYRPKSMIPFFNRLLMEYTFQNLIKAGVEEIYILFGYLKKRIMEYFGEGSQ' A
#
# COMPACT_ATOMS: atom_id res chain seq x y z
N MET A 1 -17.17 1.54 8.65
CA MET A 1 -16.58 0.17 8.63
C MET A 1 -15.05 0.26 8.63
N LYS A 2 -14.32 -0.70 9.23
CA LYS A 2 -12.84 -0.67 9.32
C LYS A 2 -12.19 -1.77 8.46
N ALA A 3 -11.02 -1.49 7.89
CA ALA A 3 -10.21 -2.46 7.15
C ALA A 3 -8.74 -2.42 7.55
N VAL A 4 -8.06 -3.56 7.38
CA VAL A 4 -6.61 -3.69 7.60
C VAL A 4 -5.93 -4.22 6.34
N ILE A 5 -4.92 -3.53 5.84
CA ILE A 5 -4.09 -3.96 4.69
C ILE A 5 -2.75 -4.49 5.21
N LEU A 6 -2.39 -5.70 4.77
CA LEU A 6 -1.14 -6.36 5.15
C LEU A 6 -0.10 -6.25 4.03
N ALA A 7 0.90 -5.38 4.23
CA ALA A 7 1.96 -5.13 3.27
C ALA A 7 3.27 -5.87 3.64
N GLY A 8 3.49 -7.02 3.01
CA GLY A 8 4.72 -7.82 3.14
C GLY A 8 5.81 -7.48 2.10
N LYS A 9 7.02 -8.02 2.32
CA LYS A 9 8.24 -7.76 1.50
C LYS A 9 8.08 -8.14 0.01
N GLY A 10 7.48 -9.28 -0.30
CA GLY A 10 7.29 -9.73 -1.69
C GLY A 10 8.55 -10.29 -2.35
N THR A 11 9.18 -11.29 -1.73
CA THR A 11 10.44 -11.90 -2.19
C THR A 11 10.35 -12.60 -3.54
N ARG A 12 9.18 -13.08 -3.94
CA ARG A 12 8.94 -13.68 -5.27
C ARG A 12 8.97 -12.68 -6.43
N LEU A 13 8.94 -11.38 -6.13
CA LEU A 13 8.95 -10.31 -7.11
C LEU A 13 10.33 -9.66 -7.23
N LEU A 14 11.38 -10.27 -6.68
CA LEU A 14 12.74 -9.78 -6.88
C LEU A 14 13.10 -9.80 -8.38
N PRO A 15 13.82 -8.78 -8.89
CA PRO A 15 14.46 -7.68 -8.15
C PRO A 15 13.54 -6.45 -7.90
N LEU A 16 12.28 -6.48 -8.33
CA LEU A 16 11.37 -5.33 -8.27
C LEU A 16 11.09 -4.84 -6.83
N THR A 17 11.24 -5.72 -5.84
CA THR A 17 10.95 -5.43 -4.42
C THR A 17 12.19 -5.20 -3.55
N VAL A 18 13.38 -5.05 -4.14
CA VAL A 18 14.63 -4.79 -3.39
C VAL A 18 14.58 -3.42 -2.69
N TYR A 19 14.09 -2.40 -3.38
CA TYR A 19 14.08 -1.02 -2.89
C TYR A 19 12.68 -0.47 -2.64
N ARG A 20 11.64 -1.27 -2.87
CA ARG A 20 10.24 -0.86 -2.69
C ARG A 20 9.41 -2.04 -2.17
N PRO A 21 8.44 -1.80 -1.29
CA PRO A 21 7.45 -2.80 -0.92
C PRO A 21 6.66 -3.29 -2.13
N LYS A 22 6.19 -4.54 -2.10
CA LYS A 22 5.34 -5.09 -3.18
C LYS A 22 4.12 -4.23 -3.48
N SER A 23 3.54 -3.61 -2.45
CA SER A 23 2.35 -2.77 -2.54
C SER A 23 2.61 -1.43 -3.25
N MET A 24 3.88 -1.01 -3.33
CA MET A 24 4.29 0.23 -4.01
C MET A 24 4.91 -0.05 -5.40
N ILE A 25 4.64 -1.21 -6.00
CA ILE A 25 5.02 -1.44 -7.39
C ILE A 25 4.08 -0.61 -8.29
N PRO A 26 4.62 0.22 -9.20
CA PRO A 26 3.81 0.90 -10.20
C PRO A 26 3.24 -0.10 -11.21
N PHE A 27 1.96 0.05 -11.54
CA PHE A 27 1.21 -0.74 -12.50
C PHE A 27 0.19 0.17 -13.19
N PHE A 28 0.26 0.29 -14.52
CA PHE A 28 -0.58 1.21 -15.32
C PHE A 28 -0.71 2.62 -14.71
N ASN A 29 0.43 3.26 -14.44
CA ASN A 29 0.54 4.62 -13.89
C ASN A 29 -0.04 4.84 -12.48
N ARG A 30 -0.30 3.76 -11.73
CA ARG A 30 -0.77 3.79 -10.34
C ARG A 30 0.00 2.80 -9.49
N LEU A 31 0.04 2.97 -8.17
CA LEU A 31 0.61 1.97 -7.28
C LEU A 31 -0.39 0.82 -7.06
N LEU A 32 0.10 -0.42 -6.94
CA LEU A 32 -0.77 -1.57 -6.65
C LEU A 32 -1.68 -1.34 -5.42
N MET A 33 -1.19 -0.65 -4.39
CA MET A 33 -1.96 -0.32 -3.19
C MET A 33 -3.15 0.61 -3.45
N GLU A 34 -3.07 1.50 -4.42
CA GLU A 34 -4.13 2.47 -4.73
C GLU A 34 -5.40 1.77 -5.23
N TYR A 35 -5.25 0.66 -5.96
CA TYR A 35 -6.40 -0.17 -6.36
C TYR A 35 -7.12 -0.76 -5.14
N THR A 36 -6.38 -1.22 -4.14
CA THR A 36 -6.97 -1.72 -2.89
C THR A 36 -7.72 -0.62 -2.15
N PHE A 37 -7.14 0.58 -2.04
CA PHE A 37 -7.83 1.71 -1.42
C PHE A 37 -9.13 2.07 -2.15
N GLN A 38 -9.09 2.18 -3.47
CA GLN A 38 -10.29 2.49 -4.26
C GLN A 38 -11.41 1.47 -4.03
N ASN A 39 -11.07 0.18 -3.96
CA ASN A 39 -12.05 -0.87 -3.70
C ASN A 39 -12.63 -0.78 -2.29
N LEU A 40 -11.81 -0.47 -1.28
CA LEU A 40 -12.26 -0.28 0.10
C LEU A 40 -13.17 0.96 0.25
N ILE A 41 -12.79 2.08 -0.38
CA ILE A 41 -13.60 3.30 -0.41
C ILE A 41 -14.96 3.03 -1.07
N LYS A 42 -14.96 2.37 -2.24
CA LYS A 42 -16.21 1.98 -2.93
C LYS A 42 -17.08 1.03 -2.09
N ALA A 43 -16.48 0.26 -1.19
CA ALA A 43 -17.18 -0.62 -0.26
C ALA A 43 -17.67 0.08 1.02
N GLY A 44 -17.50 1.40 1.15
CA GLY A 44 -17.93 2.17 2.32
C GLY A 44 -17.03 1.99 3.56
N VAL A 45 -15.75 1.66 3.36
CA VAL A 45 -14.77 1.63 4.45
C VAL A 45 -14.31 3.06 4.75
N GLU A 46 -14.40 3.45 6.01
CA GLU A 46 -14.08 4.81 6.49
C GLU A 46 -12.73 4.85 7.20
N GLU A 47 -12.29 3.72 7.78
CA GLU A 47 -11.03 3.61 8.50
C GLU A 47 -10.18 2.50 7.90
N ILE A 48 -8.99 2.85 7.40
CA ILE A 48 -8.05 1.91 6.81
C ILE A 48 -6.75 1.94 7.58
N TYR A 49 -6.39 0.82 8.18
CA TYR A 49 -5.11 0.63 8.84
C TYR A 49 -4.18 -0.16 7.92
N ILE A 50 -2.90 0.22 7.92
CA ILE A 50 -1.92 -0.47 7.09
C ILE A 50 -0.78 -0.96 7.95
N LEU A 51 -0.55 -2.27 7.91
CA LEU A 51 0.54 -2.91 8.62
C LEU A 51 1.75 -3.04 7.71
N PHE A 52 2.81 -2.31 8.06
CA PHE A 52 4.09 -2.34 7.35
C PHE A 52 5.15 -3.05 8.19
N GLY A 53 5.70 -4.15 7.65
CA GLY A 53 6.88 -4.80 8.24
C GLY A 53 8.20 -4.41 7.58
N TYR A 54 8.18 -3.93 6.32
CA TYR A 54 9.36 -3.68 5.50
C TYR A 54 9.27 -2.31 4.81
N LEU A 55 10.35 -1.51 4.88
CA LEU A 55 10.46 -0.17 4.26
C LEU A 55 9.31 0.79 4.63
N LYS A 56 8.82 0.74 5.88
CA LYS A 56 7.74 1.61 6.39
C LYS A 56 7.93 3.09 6.05
N LYS A 57 9.16 3.60 6.15
CA LYS A 57 9.48 5.01 5.92
C LYS A 57 9.07 5.49 4.52
N ARG A 58 9.36 4.71 3.46
CA ARG A 58 9.00 5.07 2.08
C ARG A 58 7.50 5.19 1.86
N ILE A 59 6.72 4.39 2.57
CA ILE A 59 5.27 4.38 2.42
C ILE A 59 4.67 5.59 3.11
N MET A 60 5.17 5.93 4.30
CA MET A 60 4.80 7.16 5.02
C MET A 60 5.22 8.41 4.23
N GLU A 61 6.40 8.42 3.59
CA GLU A 61 6.85 9.52 2.74
C GLU A 61 5.95 9.74 1.51
N TYR A 62 5.38 8.67 0.93
CA TYR A 62 4.51 8.77 -0.25
C TYR A 62 3.08 9.17 0.11
N PHE A 63 2.47 8.54 1.12
CA PHE A 63 1.07 8.77 1.47
C PHE A 63 0.86 9.89 2.51
N GLY A 64 1.92 10.35 3.17
CA GLY A 64 1.82 11.33 4.25
C GLY A 64 0.99 10.83 5.44
N GLU A 65 0.44 11.77 6.23
CA GLU A 65 -0.52 11.48 7.31
C GLU A 65 -1.96 11.27 6.83
N GLY A 66 -2.18 10.98 5.53
CA GLY A 66 -3.50 10.60 5.02
C GLY A 66 -4.52 11.74 4.99
N SER A 67 -4.08 12.97 4.69
CA SER A 67 -4.96 14.12 4.51
C SER A 67 -5.34 14.32 3.04
N GLN A 68 -6.18 13.44 2.50
CA GLN A 68 -7.15 13.71 1.41
C GLN A 68 -8.02 12.49 1.07
#